data_AF-A0A937VPX1-F1
#
_entry.id   AF-A0A937VPX1-F1
#
_cell.length_a   1.000
_cell.length_b   1.000
_cell.length_c   1.000
_cell.angle_alpha   90.00
_cell.angle_beta   90.00
_cell.angle_gamma   90.00
#
_symmetry.space_group_name_H-M   'P 1'
#
loop_
_entity.id
_entity.type
_entity.pdbx_description
1 polymer ?
#
loop_
_entity_poly.entity_id
_entity_poly.type
_entity_poly.pdbx_seq_one_letter_code
_entity_poly.pdbx_strand_id
1 'polypeptide(L)'
;MGRIDESVAAYDRYAALYADRIGTAHILWEKARLLEEEQRWDEARDAFSALADRYPSSERAGDALFRAGLCLYKLGKYREAAADFATLYASSTGARAARALYWVGKVDERFGRIDSAIERYREAAGAARDSFYGRRALERLAFLEDGRPEPATSPQPATLASRPPGLPWSQERRDFAAWLAEWHERVYVPGVSAAMRERLSEDPTFVRADHFLCLHMPGPAAAELSKLEAGFASDPRMLDVLIGYYERNGFHRRAIRFAERMLRLSPADEISDAPVYLRRKICPAHWRDVVVRECAKRGVDPSLFFSLIRQESLFESVARSGPGARGLSQIMPETGKWIARR
;
A
#
# COMPACT_ATOMS: atom_id res chain seq x y z
N MET A 1 -23.75 13.23 -21.60
CA MET A 1 -22.85 14.20 -22.25
C MET A 1 -22.87 15.58 -21.57
N GLY A 2 -24.00 16.28 -21.39
CA GLY A 2 -23.99 17.67 -20.85
C GLY A 2 -23.38 17.92 -19.46
N ARG A 3 -23.49 16.97 -18.52
CA ARG A 3 -23.00 17.18 -17.13
C ARG A 3 -21.48 17.22 -16.99
N ILE A 4 -20.75 16.66 -17.95
CA ILE A 4 -19.29 16.51 -17.87
C ILE A 4 -18.61 17.80 -18.31
N ASP A 5 -18.99 18.34 -19.47
CA ASP A 5 -18.46 19.62 -19.96
C ASP A 5 -18.78 20.76 -18.98
N GLU A 6 -19.97 20.75 -18.39
CA GLU A 6 -20.33 21.68 -17.31
C GLU A 6 -19.43 21.53 -16.07
N SER A 7 -19.11 20.29 -15.68
CA SER A 7 -18.22 20.00 -14.54
C SER A 7 -16.78 20.43 -14.83
N VAL A 8 -16.27 20.14 -16.03
CA VAL A 8 -14.94 20.57 -16.48
C VAL A 8 -14.86 22.09 -16.49
N ALA A 9 -15.86 22.78 -17.05
CA ALA A 9 -15.92 24.23 -17.04
C ALA A 9 -16.01 24.82 -15.62
N ALA A 10 -16.68 24.15 -14.69
CA ALA A 10 -16.72 24.55 -13.29
C ALA A 10 -15.34 24.43 -12.62
N TYR A 11 -14.61 23.33 -12.88
CA TYR A 11 -13.25 23.16 -12.41
C TYR A 11 -12.29 24.20 -12.98
N ASP A 12 -12.43 24.54 -14.26
CA ASP A 12 -11.62 25.58 -14.89
C ASP A 12 -11.86 26.96 -14.29
N ARG A 13 -13.13 27.32 -14.07
CA ARG A 13 -13.47 28.57 -13.36
C ARG A 13 -12.88 28.59 -11.96
N TYR A 14 -12.95 27.49 -11.21
CA TYR A 14 -12.37 27.41 -9.88
C TYR A 14 -10.84 27.58 -9.92
N ALA A 15 -10.15 26.86 -10.81
CA ALA A 15 -8.69 26.90 -10.91
C ALA A 15 -8.16 28.26 -11.41
N ALA A 16 -8.97 29.01 -12.16
CA ALA A 16 -8.68 30.39 -12.55
C ALA A 16 -8.84 31.35 -11.36
N LEU A 17 -9.94 31.25 -10.61
CA LEU A 17 -10.26 32.15 -9.49
C LEU A 17 -9.39 31.92 -8.25
N TYR A 18 -8.94 30.68 -8.04
CA TYR A 18 -8.26 30.27 -6.81
C TYR A 18 -6.87 29.68 -7.07
N ALA A 19 -6.16 30.24 -8.05
CA ALA A 19 -4.78 29.90 -8.43
C ALA A 19 -3.86 29.50 -7.27
N ASP A 20 -3.80 30.33 -6.23
CA ASP A 20 -2.81 30.20 -5.15
C ASP A 20 -3.33 29.43 -3.93
N ARG A 21 -4.54 28.86 -4.01
CA ARG A 21 -5.09 28.06 -2.92
C ARG A 21 -4.53 26.65 -2.92
N ILE A 22 -4.16 26.16 -1.73
CA ILE A 22 -3.66 24.80 -1.48
C ILE A 22 -4.56 23.71 -2.09
N GLY A 23 -5.88 23.95 -2.16
CA GLY A 23 -6.85 23.01 -2.73
C GLY A 23 -6.89 22.93 -4.27
N THR A 24 -6.25 23.84 -5.00
CA THR A 24 -6.44 23.92 -6.46
C THR A 24 -5.78 22.78 -7.21
N ALA A 25 -4.65 22.27 -6.73
CA ALA A 25 -4.04 21.05 -7.26
C ALA A 25 -4.98 19.84 -7.14
N HIS A 26 -5.83 19.77 -6.09
CA HIS A 26 -6.84 18.72 -5.98
C HIS A 26 -7.92 18.85 -7.05
N ILE A 27 -8.39 20.08 -7.30
CA ILE A 27 -9.44 20.32 -8.29
C ILE A 27 -8.96 19.99 -9.70
N LEU A 28 -7.72 20.37 -10.05
CA LEU A 28 -7.13 19.98 -11.34
C LEU A 28 -6.98 18.47 -11.48
N TRP A 29 -6.65 17.78 -10.38
CA TRP A 29 -6.57 16.33 -10.37
C TRP A 29 -7.94 15.68 -10.64
N GLU A 30 -9.00 16.16 -9.98
CA GLU A 30 -10.36 15.65 -10.21
C GLU A 30 -10.84 15.94 -11.64
N LYS A 31 -10.54 17.14 -12.18
CA LYS A 31 -10.80 17.45 -13.60
C LYS A 31 -10.09 16.46 -14.53
N ALA A 32 -8.79 16.27 -14.34
CA ALA A 32 -7.98 15.41 -15.21
C ALA A 32 -8.45 13.95 -15.16
N ARG A 33 -8.81 13.45 -13.97
CA ARG A 33 -9.42 12.13 -13.79
C ARG A 33 -10.76 11.96 -14.48
N LEU A 34 -11.63 12.98 -14.39
CA LEU A 34 -12.92 12.96 -15.08
C LEU A 34 -12.73 12.85 -16.61
N LEU A 35 -11.77 13.61 -17.17
CA LEU A 35 -11.43 13.56 -18.59
C LEU A 35 -10.84 12.20 -18.98
N GLU A 36 -9.99 11.62 -18.13
CA GLU A 36 -9.39 10.29 -18.32
C GLU A 36 -10.44 9.18 -18.31
N GLU A 37 -11.41 9.24 -17.39
CA GLU A 37 -12.53 8.28 -17.29
C GLU A 37 -13.42 8.32 -18.54
N GLU A 38 -13.58 9.50 -19.14
CA GLU A 38 -14.28 9.71 -20.43
C GLU A 38 -13.39 9.46 -21.66
N GLN A 39 -12.15 8.98 -21.46
CA GLN A 39 -11.20 8.65 -22.52
C GLN A 39 -10.82 9.86 -23.41
N ARG A 40 -10.97 11.09 -22.89
CA ARG A 40 -10.54 12.32 -23.54
C ARG A 40 -9.06 12.54 -23.29
N TRP A 41 -8.24 11.63 -23.81
CA TRP A 41 -6.83 11.47 -23.43
C TRP A 41 -5.97 12.73 -23.65
N ASP A 42 -6.19 13.48 -24.74
CA ASP A 42 -5.43 14.71 -25.00
C ASP A 42 -5.72 15.79 -23.94
N GLU A 43 -7.01 16.01 -23.61
CA GLU A 43 -7.41 16.98 -22.60
C GLU A 43 -7.03 16.53 -21.18
N ALA A 44 -7.14 15.23 -20.90
CA ALA A 44 -6.70 14.66 -19.63
C ALA A 44 -5.19 14.86 -19.42
N ARG A 45 -4.39 14.59 -20.46
CA ARG A 45 -2.96 14.89 -20.47
C ARG A 45 -2.71 16.37 -20.16
N ASP A 46 -3.37 17.29 -20.86
CA ASP A 46 -3.16 18.73 -20.63
C ASP A 46 -3.47 19.13 -19.18
N ALA A 47 -4.57 18.62 -18.64
CA ALA A 47 -4.94 18.90 -17.25
C ALA A 47 -3.93 18.32 -16.24
N PHE A 48 -3.39 17.12 -16.49
CA PHE A 48 -2.35 16.53 -15.65
C PHE A 48 -1.01 17.27 -15.75
N SER A 49 -0.57 17.62 -16.96
CA SER A 49 0.67 18.39 -17.16
C SER A 49 0.56 19.77 -16.51
N ALA A 50 -0.56 20.48 -16.69
CA ALA A 50 -0.81 21.77 -16.04
C ALA A 50 -0.77 21.68 -14.51
N LEU A 51 -1.27 20.58 -13.92
CA LEU A 51 -1.16 20.35 -12.47
C LEU A 51 0.31 20.20 -12.06
N ALA A 52 1.08 19.36 -12.75
CA ALA A 52 2.48 19.10 -12.43
C ALA A 52 3.33 20.37 -12.56
N ASP A 53 3.11 21.17 -13.62
CA ASP A 53 3.87 22.39 -13.90
C ASP A 53 3.55 23.53 -12.95
N ARG A 54 2.26 23.71 -12.63
CA ARG A 54 1.81 24.84 -11.80
C ARG A 54 1.98 24.56 -10.31
N TYR A 55 1.95 23.30 -9.90
CA TYR A 55 2.04 22.88 -8.50
C TYR A 55 3.10 21.79 -8.30
N PRO A 56 4.38 22.03 -8.64
CA PRO A 56 5.43 21.00 -8.58
C PRO A 56 5.70 20.48 -7.17
N SER A 57 5.38 21.27 -6.13
CA SER A 57 5.49 20.88 -4.72
C SER A 57 4.30 20.06 -4.21
N SER A 58 3.22 19.93 -4.99
CA SER A 58 2.05 19.12 -4.63
C SER A 58 2.44 17.65 -4.55
N GLU A 59 1.92 16.94 -3.55
CA GLU A 59 2.05 15.48 -3.47
C GLU A 59 1.54 14.76 -4.72
N ARG A 60 0.61 15.40 -5.45
CA ARG A 60 0.03 14.88 -6.69
C ARG A 60 0.84 15.20 -7.95
N ALA A 61 1.85 16.08 -7.91
CA ALA A 61 2.57 16.51 -9.11
C ALA A 61 3.22 15.33 -9.85
N GLY A 62 3.95 14.48 -9.12
CA GLY A 62 4.57 13.30 -9.70
C GLY A 62 3.56 12.24 -10.19
N ASP A 63 2.38 12.15 -9.57
CA ASP A 63 1.28 11.28 -10.01
C ASP A 63 0.60 11.82 -11.26
N ALA A 64 0.45 13.14 -11.37
CA ALA A 64 -0.09 13.79 -12.54
C ALA A 64 0.85 13.61 -13.74
N LEU A 65 2.15 13.86 -13.58
CA LEU A 65 3.13 13.62 -14.65
C LEU A 65 3.11 12.17 -15.14
N PHE A 66 2.99 11.20 -14.22
CA PHE A 66 2.84 9.80 -14.59
C PHE A 66 1.57 9.56 -15.43
N ARG A 67 0.42 10.10 -15.02
CA ARG A 67 -0.85 9.95 -15.75
C ARG A 67 -0.83 10.66 -17.11
N ALA A 68 -0.17 11.82 -17.22
CA ALA A 68 0.05 12.50 -18.50
C ALA A 68 0.81 11.58 -19.49
N GLY A 69 1.90 10.96 -19.04
CA GLY A 69 2.64 9.97 -19.82
C GLY A 69 1.78 8.76 -20.24
N LEU A 70 0.90 8.28 -19.36
CA LEU A 70 -0.06 7.20 -19.71
C LEU A 70 -1.07 7.63 -20.77
N CYS A 71 -1.59 8.87 -20.68
CA CYS A 71 -2.48 9.42 -21.69
C CYS A 71 -1.78 9.50 -23.06
N LEU A 72 -0.52 9.96 -23.10
CA LEU A 72 0.30 9.95 -24.33
C LEU A 72 0.50 8.54 -24.87
N TYR A 73 0.75 7.56 -24.00
CA TYR A 73 0.84 6.16 -24.40
C TYR A 73 -0.46 5.66 -25.03
N LYS A 74 -1.63 6.02 -24.46
CA LYS A 74 -2.96 5.66 -25.01
C LYS A 74 -3.24 6.34 -26.35
N LEU A 75 -2.74 7.55 -26.56
CA LEU A 75 -2.81 8.28 -27.83
C LEU A 75 -1.83 7.75 -28.90
N GLY A 76 -0.97 6.80 -28.56
CA GLY A 76 0.07 6.29 -29.46
C GLY A 76 1.30 7.20 -29.59
N LYS A 77 1.38 8.27 -28.81
CA LYS A 77 2.50 9.22 -28.75
C LYS A 77 3.64 8.65 -27.89
N TYR A 78 4.17 7.48 -28.27
CA TYR A 78 5.09 6.70 -27.42
C TYR A 78 6.41 7.42 -27.09
N ARG A 79 6.96 8.21 -28.03
CA ARG A 79 8.21 8.95 -27.79
C ARG A 79 8.02 10.05 -26.76
N GLU A 80 6.92 10.79 -26.85
CA GLU A 80 6.55 11.82 -25.86
C GLU A 80 6.27 11.16 -24.50
N ALA A 81 5.53 10.04 -24.48
CA ALA A 81 5.26 9.29 -23.26
C ALA A 81 6.56 8.85 -22.56
N ALA A 82 7.53 8.32 -23.32
CA ALA A 82 8.82 7.93 -22.77
C ALA A 82 9.62 9.12 -22.21
N ALA A 83 9.51 10.31 -22.83
CA ALA A 83 10.14 11.53 -22.31
C ALA A 83 9.51 11.96 -20.97
N ASP A 84 8.18 11.93 -20.85
CA ASP A 84 7.48 12.26 -19.60
C ASP A 84 7.83 11.28 -18.48
N PHE A 85 7.84 9.98 -18.78
CA PHE A 85 8.29 8.98 -17.82
C PHE A 85 9.77 9.17 -17.46
N ALA A 86 10.61 9.59 -18.41
CA ALA A 86 12.02 9.84 -18.13
C ALA A 86 12.24 11.01 -17.17
N THR A 87 11.52 12.11 -17.37
CA THR A 87 11.51 13.24 -16.44
C THR A 87 11.05 12.81 -15.04
N LEU A 88 10.03 11.94 -14.97
CA LEU A 88 9.52 11.46 -13.69
C LEU A 88 10.53 10.57 -12.95
N TYR A 89 11.16 9.58 -13.58
CA TYR A 89 12.11 8.74 -12.85
C TYR A 89 13.40 9.49 -12.52
N ALA A 90 13.84 10.46 -13.33
CA ALA A 90 15.03 11.28 -13.04
C ALA A 90 14.86 12.16 -11.79
N SER A 91 13.62 12.51 -11.44
CA SER A 91 13.27 13.37 -10.30
C SER A 91 12.65 12.60 -9.12
N SER A 92 12.67 11.27 -9.14
CA SER A 92 12.03 10.45 -8.11
C SER A 92 12.83 9.22 -7.70
N THR A 93 12.43 8.60 -6.60
CA THR A 93 13.01 7.37 -6.07
C THR A 93 11.91 6.39 -5.68
N GLY A 94 12.29 5.16 -5.28
CA GLY A 94 11.34 4.17 -4.78
C GLY A 94 10.28 3.76 -5.79
N ALA A 95 9.06 3.52 -5.31
CA ALA A 95 7.93 3.08 -6.14
C ALA A 95 7.57 4.06 -7.27
N ARG A 96 7.86 5.37 -7.10
CA ARG A 96 7.60 6.39 -8.13
C ARG A 96 8.61 6.31 -9.28
N ALA A 97 9.88 6.05 -8.98
CA ALA A 97 10.87 5.77 -10.02
C ALA A 97 10.58 4.43 -10.71
N ALA A 98 10.29 3.39 -9.93
CA ALA A 98 9.99 2.05 -10.45
C ALA A 98 8.84 2.05 -11.47
N ARG A 99 7.75 2.78 -11.19
CA ARG A 99 6.62 2.87 -12.14
C ARG A 99 7.01 3.57 -13.44
N ALA A 100 7.80 4.62 -13.38
CA ALA A 100 8.19 5.38 -14.55
C ALA A 100 9.18 4.58 -15.41
N LEU A 101 10.20 3.98 -14.79
CA LEU A 101 11.15 3.08 -15.44
C LEU A 101 10.46 1.90 -16.13
N TYR A 102 9.47 1.27 -15.47
CA TYR A 102 8.68 0.20 -16.07
C TYR A 102 8.02 0.65 -17.38
N TRP A 103 7.40 1.83 -17.40
CA TRP A 103 6.71 2.29 -18.61
C TRP A 103 7.67 2.76 -19.72
N VAL A 104 8.86 3.27 -19.39
CA VAL A 104 9.94 3.46 -20.39
C VAL A 104 10.33 2.12 -21.00
N GLY A 105 10.52 1.08 -20.18
CA GLY A 105 10.78 -0.28 -20.67
C GLY A 105 9.66 -0.78 -21.59
N LYS A 106 8.38 -0.55 -21.25
CA LYS A 106 7.24 -0.91 -22.11
C LYS A 106 7.24 -0.18 -23.46
N VAL A 107 7.73 1.06 -23.49
CA VAL A 107 7.91 1.79 -24.74
C VAL A 107 9.09 1.23 -25.54
N ASP A 108 10.22 0.93 -24.89
CA ASP A 108 11.40 0.35 -25.53
C ASP A 108 11.08 -1.00 -26.18
N GLU A 109 10.36 -1.88 -25.48
CA GLU A 109 9.85 -3.14 -26.03
C GLU A 109 9.02 -2.93 -27.29
N ARG A 110 8.14 -1.93 -27.28
CA ARG A 110 7.28 -1.62 -28.43
C ARG A 110 8.08 -1.21 -29.67
N PHE A 111 9.24 -0.59 -29.46
CA PHE A 111 10.17 -0.22 -30.52
C PHE A 111 11.18 -1.33 -30.84
N GLY A 112 11.05 -2.52 -30.27
CA GLY A 112 11.98 -3.64 -30.47
C GLY A 112 13.35 -3.45 -29.80
N ARG A 113 13.50 -2.45 -28.92
CA ARG A 113 14.73 -2.17 -28.18
C ARG A 113 14.80 -3.02 -26.92
N ILE A 114 14.90 -4.34 -27.10
CA ILE A 114 14.79 -5.33 -26.02
C ILE A 114 15.87 -5.16 -24.96
N ASP A 115 17.12 -4.93 -25.34
CA ASP A 115 18.22 -4.74 -24.38
C ASP A 115 17.99 -3.52 -23.47
N SER A 116 17.56 -2.40 -24.05
CA SER A 116 17.17 -1.20 -23.30
C SER A 116 15.99 -1.48 -22.38
N ALA A 117 14.98 -2.21 -22.85
CA ALA A 117 13.83 -2.56 -22.03
C ALA A 117 14.22 -3.42 -20.82
N ILE A 118 15.10 -4.41 -21.00
CA ILE A 118 15.64 -5.24 -19.92
C ILE A 118 16.37 -4.36 -18.91
N GLU A 119 17.24 -3.46 -19.34
CA GLU A 119 17.95 -2.52 -18.45
C GLU A 119 16.95 -1.70 -17.61
N ARG A 120 15.92 -1.13 -18.25
CA ARG A 120 14.87 -0.35 -17.55
C ARG A 120 14.06 -1.17 -16.57
N TYR A 121 13.80 -2.44 -16.87
CA TYR A 121 13.12 -3.31 -15.91
C TYR A 121 14.01 -3.70 -14.73
N ARG A 122 15.32 -3.91 -14.95
CA ARG A 122 16.25 -4.15 -13.84
C ARG A 122 16.36 -2.92 -12.93
N GLU A 123 16.45 -1.72 -13.52
CA GLU A 123 16.41 -0.47 -12.75
C GLU A 123 15.09 -0.30 -12.00
N ALA A 124 13.94 -0.59 -12.64
CA ALA A 124 12.64 -0.51 -11.99
C ALA A 124 12.52 -1.47 -10.79
N ALA A 125 13.00 -2.71 -10.96
CA ALA A 125 13.03 -3.71 -9.90
C ALA A 125 14.01 -3.31 -8.78
N GLY A 126 15.17 -2.74 -9.11
CA GLY A 126 16.13 -2.23 -8.14
C GLY A 126 15.64 -1.00 -7.37
N ALA A 127 14.80 -0.16 -8.00
CA ALA A 127 14.27 1.05 -7.38
C ALA A 127 13.21 0.76 -6.30
N ALA A 128 12.36 -0.26 -6.50
CA ALA A 128 11.40 -0.73 -5.49
C ALA A 128 10.84 -2.11 -5.87
N ARG A 129 11.53 -3.18 -5.49
CA ARG A 129 11.26 -4.57 -5.85
C ARG A 129 9.89 -5.03 -5.38
N ASP A 130 9.47 -4.67 -4.17
CA ASP A 130 8.17 -5.02 -3.60
C ASP A 130 7.00 -4.15 -4.10
N SER A 131 7.27 -3.07 -4.83
CA SER A 131 6.21 -2.24 -5.42
C SER A 131 5.50 -2.99 -6.55
N PHE A 132 4.27 -2.56 -6.90
CA PHE A 132 3.54 -3.14 -8.02
C PHE A 132 4.37 -3.16 -9.31
N TYR A 133 5.00 -2.04 -9.66
CA TYR A 133 5.77 -1.94 -10.89
C TYR A 133 7.14 -2.62 -10.80
N GLY A 134 7.75 -2.71 -9.61
CA GLY A 134 8.95 -3.54 -9.41
C GLY A 134 8.66 -5.02 -9.63
N ARG A 135 7.54 -5.53 -9.10
CA ARG A 135 7.10 -6.91 -9.37
C ARG A 135 6.75 -7.14 -10.83
N ARG A 136 6.03 -6.21 -11.46
CA ARG A 136 5.75 -6.27 -12.91
C ARG A 136 7.03 -6.24 -13.74
N ALA A 137 8.05 -5.49 -13.33
CA ALA A 137 9.34 -5.45 -14.00
C ALA A 137 10.08 -6.81 -13.88
N LEU A 138 10.11 -7.41 -12.69
CA LEU A 138 10.65 -8.76 -12.48
C LEU A 138 9.93 -9.82 -13.32
N GLU A 139 8.61 -9.73 -13.45
CA GLU A 139 7.83 -10.62 -14.32
C GLU A 139 8.18 -10.43 -15.79
N ARG A 140 8.36 -9.19 -16.27
CA ARG A 140 8.82 -8.93 -17.64
C ARG A 140 10.24 -9.43 -17.87
N LEU A 141 11.14 -9.28 -16.91
CA LEU A 141 12.51 -9.82 -16.99
C LEU A 141 12.52 -11.34 -17.12
N ALA A 142 11.78 -12.04 -16.27
CA ALA A 142 11.64 -13.49 -16.36
C ALA A 142 11.11 -13.96 -17.73
N PHE A 143 10.23 -13.18 -18.36
CA PHE A 143 9.76 -13.47 -19.71
C PHE A 143 10.82 -13.19 -20.79
N LEU A 144 11.47 -12.04 -20.74
CA LEU A 144 12.42 -11.60 -21.77
C LEU A 144 13.75 -12.36 -21.72
N GLU A 145 14.21 -12.74 -20.53
CA GLU A 145 15.51 -13.38 -20.31
C GLU A 145 15.39 -14.91 -20.26
N ASP A 146 14.40 -15.44 -19.51
CA ASP A 146 14.28 -16.89 -19.26
C ASP A 146 13.21 -17.57 -20.12
N GLY A 147 12.48 -16.82 -20.95
CA GLY A 147 11.34 -17.33 -21.72
C GLY A 147 10.17 -17.83 -20.85
N ARG A 148 10.16 -17.50 -19.56
CA ARG A 148 9.07 -17.91 -18.66
C ARG A 148 7.81 -17.13 -19.02
N PRO A 149 6.66 -17.79 -19.24
CA PRO A 149 5.44 -17.06 -19.57
C PRO A 149 5.11 -16.06 -18.47
N GLU A 150 4.58 -14.88 -18.84
CA GLU A 150 4.00 -13.98 -17.84
C GLU A 150 2.98 -14.79 -17.03
N PRO A 151 2.99 -14.69 -15.68
CA PRO A 151 1.95 -15.33 -14.89
C PRO A 151 0.60 -14.85 -15.41
N ALA A 152 -0.35 -15.78 -15.55
CA ALA A 152 -1.69 -15.44 -16.02
C ALA A 152 -2.23 -14.28 -15.17
N THR A 153 -2.93 -13.34 -15.82
CA THR A 153 -3.63 -12.22 -15.15
C THR A 153 -4.64 -12.70 -14.10
N SER A 154 -5.02 -13.98 -14.15
CA SER A 154 -5.73 -14.67 -13.09
C SER A 154 -4.71 -15.37 -12.18
N PRO A 155 -4.68 -15.05 -10.87
CA PRO A 155 -3.95 -15.88 -9.93
C PRO A 155 -4.46 -17.30 -10.10
N GLN A 156 -3.61 -18.23 -10.56
CA GLN A 156 -3.87 -19.63 -10.26
C GLN A 156 -3.99 -19.69 -8.74
N PRO A 157 -5.01 -20.35 -8.17
CA PRO A 157 -5.13 -20.47 -6.73
C PRO A 157 -3.87 -21.16 -6.24
N ALA A 158 -2.89 -20.36 -5.82
CA ALA A 158 -1.75 -20.85 -5.11
C ALA A 158 -2.38 -21.38 -3.84
N THR A 159 -2.45 -22.70 -3.73
CA THR A 159 -2.94 -23.32 -2.51
C THR A 159 -2.05 -22.78 -1.40
N LEU A 160 -2.55 -21.84 -0.59
CA LEU A 160 -1.95 -21.51 0.69
C LEU A 160 -1.80 -22.77 1.57
N ALA A 161 -2.45 -23.88 1.17
CA ALA A 161 -2.28 -25.24 1.68
C ALA A 161 -0.99 -25.95 1.24
N SER A 162 -0.37 -25.61 0.10
CA SER A 162 0.89 -26.23 -0.38
C SER A 162 2.15 -25.44 0.01
N ARG A 163 2.01 -24.29 0.69
CA ARG A 163 3.16 -23.58 1.22
C ARG A 163 3.77 -24.43 2.34
N PRO A 164 5.08 -24.74 2.30
CA PRO A 164 5.72 -25.50 3.37
C PRO A 164 5.38 -24.85 4.72
N PRO A 165 5.21 -25.65 5.79
CA PRO A 165 4.99 -25.09 7.11
C PRO A 165 6.11 -24.08 7.34
N GLY A 166 5.72 -22.84 7.63
CA GLY A 166 6.70 -21.81 7.92
C GLY A 166 7.56 -22.23 9.11
N LEU A 167 8.67 -21.52 9.32
CA LEU A 167 9.50 -21.74 10.49
C LEU A 167 8.63 -21.77 11.77
N PRO A 168 8.96 -22.62 12.76
CA PRO A 168 8.28 -22.61 14.04
C PRO A 168 8.27 -21.19 14.61
N TRP A 169 7.17 -20.79 15.25
CA TRP A 169 7.03 -19.43 15.79
C TRP A 169 8.20 -19.04 16.71
N SER A 170 8.71 -20.00 17.48
CA SER A 170 9.89 -19.80 18.35
C SER A 170 11.16 -19.47 17.56
N GLN A 171 11.35 -20.05 16.37
CA GLN A 171 12.48 -19.72 15.49
C GLN A 171 12.29 -18.33 14.89
N GLU A 172 11.11 -18.01 14.35
CA GLU A 172 10.83 -16.69 13.77
C GLU A 172 11.04 -15.56 14.79
N ARG A 173 10.65 -15.79 16.06
CA ARG A 173 10.91 -14.85 17.16
C ARG A 173 12.40 -14.69 17.49
N ARG A 174 13.19 -15.77 17.43
CA ARG A 174 14.65 -15.71 17.63
C ARG A 174 15.35 -14.97 16.50
N ASP A 175 14.96 -15.22 15.25
CA ASP A 175 15.56 -14.55 14.10
C ASP A 175 15.24 -13.04 14.13
N PHE A 176 13.99 -12.69 14.45
CA PHE A 176 13.59 -11.29 14.63
C PHE A 176 14.33 -10.61 15.79
N ALA A 177 14.49 -11.32 16.91
CA ALA A 177 15.25 -10.85 18.06
C ALA A 177 16.72 -10.54 17.70
N ALA A 178 17.38 -11.47 17.01
CA ALA A 178 18.76 -11.30 16.56
C ALA A 178 18.87 -10.12 15.59
N TRP A 179 18.00 -10.07 14.58
CA TRP A 179 17.93 -8.96 13.62
C TRP A 179 17.70 -7.60 14.29
N LEU A 180 16.82 -7.52 15.29
CA LEU A 180 16.58 -6.26 16.01
C LEU A 180 17.82 -5.80 16.79
N ALA A 181 18.59 -6.74 17.35
CA ALA A 181 19.82 -6.44 18.10
C ALA A 181 20.97 -5.92 17.21
N GLU A 182 20.94 -6.18 15.89
CA GLU A 182 21.98 -5.76 14.95
C GLU A 182 22.01 -4.24 14.77
N TRP A 183 20.85 -3.59 14.78
CA TRP A 183 20.71 -2.16 14.47
C TRP A 183 20.09 -1.32 15.59
N HIS A 184 19.58 -1.96 16.64
CA HIS A 184 19.02 -1.26 17.79
C HIS A 184 19.62 -1.78 19.11
N GLU A 185 20.51 -0.99 19.72
CA GLU A 185 21.11 -1.20 21.06
C GLU A 185 21.45 -2.66 21.41
N ARG A 186 22.35 -3.30 20.65
CA ARG A 186 23.20 -4.53 20.86
C ARG A 186 22.86 -5.62 21.91
N VAL A 187 21.66 -5.68 22.50
CA VAL A 187 21.24 -6.67 23.49
C VAL A 187 19.71 -6.84 23.39
N TYR A 188 19.23 -7.62 22.42
CA TYR A 188 17.90 -8.20 22.52
C TYR A 188 18.03 -9.59 23.15
N VAL A 189 17.76 -9.67 24.46
CA VAL A 189 17.79 -10.91 25.25
C VAL A 189 16.37 -11.21 25.72
N PRO A 190 15.96 -12.49 25.87
CA PRO A 190 14.72 -12.85 26.55
C PRO A 190 14.59 -12.10 27.89
N GLY A 191 13.61 -11.21 27.99
CA GLY A 191 13.45 -10.31 29.16
C GLY A 191 13.16 -8.86 28.77
N VAL A 192 13.63 -8.38 27.61
CA VAL A 192 13.34 -7.02 27.11
C VAL A 192 11.84 -6.80 26.95
N SER A 193 11.10 -7.75 26.36
CA SER A 193 9.65 -7.65 26.28
C SER A 193 8.97 -7.67 27.65
N ALA A 194 9.59 -8.26 28.68
CA ALA A 194 9.05 -8.24 30.05
C ALA A 194 9.25 -6.88 30.70
N ALA A 195 10.45 -6.31 30.64
CA ALA A 195 10.73 -4.96 31.12
C ALA A 195 9.91 -3.89 30.39
N MET A 196 9.73 -4.03 29.06
CA MET A 196 8.85 -3.13 28.30
C MET A 196 7.38 -3.29 28.70
N ARG A 197 6.92 -4.52 29.00
CA ARG A 197 5.55 -4.74 29.52
C ARG A 197 5.37 -4.15 30.92
N GLU A 198 6.38 -4.25 31.77
CA GLU A 198 6.38 -3.64 33.11
C GLU A 198 6.28 -2.11 33.00
N ARG A 199 7.17 -1.48 32.23
CA ARG A 199 7.10 -0.05 31.93
C ARG A 199 5.75 0.38 31.34
N LEU A 200 5.17 -0.44 30.46
CA LEU A 200 3.85 -0.19 29.89
C LEU A 200 2.75 -0.26 30.96
N SER A 201 2.84 -1.21 31.90
CA SER A 201 1.88 -1.37 32.99
C SER A 201 1.93 -0.25 34.04
N GLU A 202 3.05 0.48 34.13
CA GLU A 202 3.19 1.66 34.98
C GLU A 202 2.59 2.93 34.35
N ASP A 203 2.37 2.96 33.03
CA ASP A 203 1.80 4.12 32.35
C ASP A 203 0.29 4.25 32.66
N PRO A 204 -0.16 5.34 33.32
CA PRO A 204 -1.56 5.51 33.68
C PRO A 204 -2.51 5.52 32.47
N THR A 205 -2.03 5.93 31.30
CA THR A 205 -2.78 5.93 30.04
C THR A 205 -3.02 4.52 29.54
N PHE A 206 -2.00 3.66 29.63
CA PHE A 206 -2.15 2.25 29.29
C PHE A 206 -3.10 1.55 30.27
N VAL A 207 -2.95 1.76 31.57
CA VAL A 207 -3.83 1.16 32.59
C VAL A 207 -5.30 1.55 32.35
N ARG A 208 -5.58 2.83 32.07
CA ARG A 208 -6.95 3.27 31.72
C ARG A 208 -7.45 2.60 30.45
N ALA A 209 -6.62 2.53 29.40
CA ALA A 209 -6.99 1.86 28.16
C ALA A 209 -7.35 0.38 28.40
N ASP A 210 -6.53 -0.33 29.16
CA ASP A 210 -6.71 -1.75 29.47
C ASP A 210 -8.00 -1.98 30.26
N HIS A 211 -8.29 -1.13 31.25
CA HIS A 211 -9.57 -1.14 31.96
C HIS A 211 -10.76 -0.91 31.02
N PHE A 212 -10.68 0.05 30.09
CA PHE A 212 -11.75 0.24 29.11
C PHE A 212 -11.98 -0.99 28.24
N LEU A 213 -10.93 -1.74 27.88
CA LEU A 213 -11.07 -2.99 27.13
C LEU A 213 -11.72 -4.10 27.95
N CYS A 214 -11.35 -4.22 29.24
CA CYS A 214 -12.02 -5.13 30.17
C CYS A 214 -13.52 -4.82 30.33
N LEU A 215 -13.90 -3.56 30.17
CA LEU A 215 -15.31 -3.11 30.17
C LEU A 215 -15.98 -3.19 28.78
N HIS A 216 -15.31 -3.77 27.78
CA HIS A 216 -15.76 -3.82 26.38
C HIS A 216 -16.08 -2.44 25.77
N MET A 217 -15.28 -1.43 26.13
CA MET A 217 -15.39 -0.04 25.65
C MET A 217 -14.23 0.32 24.70
N PRO A 218 -14.22 -0.18 23.45
CA PRO A 218 -13.08 -0.02 22.55
C PRO A 218 -12.84 1.43 22.09
N GLY A 219 -13.86 2.28 22.07
CA GLY A 219 -13.74 3.69 21.67
C GLY A 219 -12.89 4.51 22.66
N PRO A 220 -13.28 4.57 23.94
CA PRO A 220 -12.47 5.20 24.99
C PRO A 220 -11.07 4.57 25.14
N ALA A 221 -10.97 3.25 25.04
CA ALA A 221 -9.67 2.57 25.04
C ALA A 221 -8.78 3.06 23.90
N ALA A 222 -9.31 3.13 22.68
CA ALA A 222 -8.60 3.62 21.51
C ALA A 222 -8.12 5.07 21.69
N ALA A 223 -8.93 5.93 22.32
CA ALA A 223 -8.57 7.32 22.59
C ALA A 223 -7.40 7.43 23.59
N GLU A 224 -7.40 6.64 24.66
CA GLU A 224 -6.27 6.58 25.60
C GLU A 224 -5.01 6.02 24.93
N LEU A 225 -5.13 4.90 24.21
CA LEU A 225 -4.00 4.32 23.47
C LEU A 225 -3.41 5.32 22.47
N SER A 226 -4.20 6.15 21.79
CA SER A 226 -3.66 7.18 20.88
C SER A 226 -2.78 8.23 21.58
N LYS A 227 -3.01 8.52 22.86
CA LYS A 227 -2.12 9.41 23.65
C LYS A 227 -0.80 8.71 23.97
N LEU A 228 -0.88 7.43 24.35
CA LEU A 228 0.26 6.57 24.66
C LEU A 228 1.21 6.40 23.46
N GLU A 229 0.64 6.20 22.27
CA GLU A 229 1.38 5.93 21.04
C GLU A 229 2.42 7.00 20.69
N ALA A 230 2.21 8.26 21.09
CA ALA A 230 3.16 9.34 20.84
C ALA A 230 4.48 9.17 21.61
N GLY A 231 4.44 8.64 22.83
CA GLY A 231 5.61 8.50 23.71
C GLY A 231 6.52 7.31 23.37
N PHE A 232 6.00 6.33 22.63
CA PHE A 232 6.70 5.07 22.33
C PHE A 232 6.96 4.84 20.84
N ALA A 233 6.59 5.82 20.03
CA ALA A 233 6.52 5.70 18.58
C ALA A 233 7.88 5.42 17.92
N SER A 234 8.99 5.72 18.58
CA SER A 234 10.36 5.57 18.04
C SER A 234 11.14 4.39 18.60
N ASP A 235 10.63 3.65 19.59
CA ASP A 235 11.34 2.49 20.17
C ASP A 235 10.81 1.17 19.56
N PRO A 236 11.57 0.48 18.71
CA PRO A 236 11.14 -0.75 18.04
C PRO A 236 10.80 -1.88 19.02
N ARG A 237 11.41 -1.90 20.22
CA ARG A 237 11.13 -2.90 21.26
C ARG A 237 9.73 -2.70 21.82
N MET A 238 9.33 -1.44 22.04
CA MET A 238 7.98 -1.12 22.46
C MET A 238 6.98 -1.33 21.33
N LEU A 239 7.34 -1.04 20.08
CA LEU A 239 6.50 -1.37 18.92
C LEU A 239 6.19 -2.88 18.88
N ASP A 240 7.15 -3.79 19.12
CA ASP A 240 6.88 -5.24 19.18
C ASP A 240 5.86 -5.61 20.28
N VAL A 241 6.02 -5.03 21.48
CA VAL A 241 5.08 -5.25 22.59
C VAL A 241 3.68 -4.76 22.26
N LEU A 242 3.56 -3.55 21.70
CA LEU A 242 2.29 -2.94 21.33
C LEU A 242 1.61 -3.67 20.16
N ILE A 243 2.37 -4.13 19.16
CA ILE A 243 1.83 -4.97 18.08
C ILE A 243 1.15 -6.21 18.67
N GLY A 244 1.84 -6.93 19.55
CA GLY A 244 1.26 -8.12 20.19
C GLY A 244 0.06 -7.79 21.07
N TYR A 245 0.08 -6.66 21.78
CA TYR A 245 -1.06 -6.19 22.58
C TYR A 245 -2.28 -5.87 21.71
N TYR A 246 -2.08 -5.16 20.60
CA TYR A 246 -3.15 -4.80 19.66
C TYR A 246 -3.76 -6.01 18.97
N GLU A 247 -2.95 -6.99 18.55
CA GLU A 247 -3.47 -8.22 17.96
C GLU A 247 -4.36 -9.00 18.92
N ARG A 248 -3.96 -9.14 20.20
CA ARG A 248 -4.75 -9.87 21.21
C ARG A 248 -6.07 -9.19 21.54
N ASN A 249 -6.11 -7.86 21.42
CA ASN A 249 -7.29 -7.05 21.72
C ASN A 249 -8.10 -6.67 20.47
N GLY A 250 -7.80 -7.24 19.31
CA GLY A 250 -8.56 -7.04 18.07
C GLY A 250 -8.29 -5.71 17.34
N PHE A 251 -7.31 -4.91 17.76
CA PHE A 251 -6.90 -3.67 17.10
C PHE A 251 -5.98 -3.94 15.89
N HIS A 252 -6.43 -4.76 14.95
CA HIS A 252 -5.60 -5.25 13.84
C HIS A 252 -5.01 -4.13 12.98
N ARG A 253 -5.79 -3.08 12.70
CA ARG A 253 -5.30 -1.92 11.94
C ARG A 253 -4.12 -1.25 12.64
N ARG A 254 -4.17 -1.12 13.96
CA ARG A 254 -3.08 -0.50 14.74
C ARG A 254 -1.85 -1.39 14.74
N ALA A 255 -2.02 -2.69 14.98
CA ALA A 255 -0.92 -3.66 14.93
C ALA A 255 -0.17 -3.60 13.59
N ILE A 256 -0.90 -3.61 12.48
CA ILE A 256 -0.33 -3.52 11.12
C ILE A 256 0.44 -2.21 10.93
N ARG A 257 -0.16 -1.06 11.28
CA ARG A 257 0.50 0.25 11.12
C ARG A 257 1.77 0.37 11.97
N PHE A 258 1.78 -0.27 13.14
CA PHE A 258 2.95 -0.33 14.01
C PHE A 258 4.03 -1.24 13.44
N ALA A 259 3.66 -2.35 12.82
CA ALA A 259 4.59 -3.22 12.10
C ALA A 259 5.22 -2.50 10.88
N GLU A 260 4.42 -1.76 10.11
CA GLU A 260 4.92 -0.91 9.01
C GLU A 260 5.84 0.20 9.53
N ARG A 261 5.53 0.76 10.69
CA ARG A 261 6.40 1.76 11.34
C ARG A 261 7.72 1.16 11.77
N MET A 262 7.71 -0.05 12.33
CA MET A 262 8.93 -0.78 12.68
C MET A 262 9.80 -1.03 11.45
N LEU A 263 9.20 -1.41 10.31
CA LEU A 263 9.94 -1.52 9.05
C LEU A 263 10.62 -0.19 8.67
N ARG A 264 9.89 0.94 8.73
CA ARG A 264 10.45 2.27 8.42
C ARG A 264 11.58 2.73 9.35
N LEU A 265 11.61 2.24 10.59
CA LEU A 265 12.68 2.54 11.55
C LEU A 265 13.90 1.62 11.37
N SER A 266 13.73 0.52 10.64
CA SER A 266 14.74 -0.51 10.46
C SER A 266 15.63 -0.23 9.25
N PRO A 267 16.81 -0.89 9.16
CA PRO A 267 17.66 -0.84 7.97
C PRO A 267 17.15 -1.68 6.80
N ALA A 268 15.99 -2.36 6.92
CA ALA A 268 15.40 -3.08 5.80
C ALA A 268 14.70 -2.09 4.85
N ASP A 269 15.16 -2.04 3.60
CA ASP A 269 14.60 -1.15 2.58
C ASP A 269 13.16 -1.53 2.18
N GLU A 270 12.85 -2.84 2.18
CA GLU A 270 11.55 -3.35 1.78
C GLU A 270 11.02 -4.46 2.69
N ILE A 271 9.74 -4.81 2.49
CA ILE A 271 9.06 -5.84 3.28
C ILE A 271 9.80 -7.19 3.12
N SER A 272 10.22 -7.55 1.91
CA SER A 272 10.89 -8.83 1.67
C SER A 272 12.27 -8.96 2.33
N ASP A 273 12.94 -7.85 2.68
CA ASP A 273 14.24 -7.87 3.38
C ASP A 273 14.08 -8.03 4.90
N ALA A 274 12.88 -7.78 5.43
CA ALA A 274 12.60 -7.94 6.85
C ALA A 274 12.46 -9.43 7.27
N PRO A 275 12.72 -9.76 8.55
CA PRO A 275 12.48 -11.10 9.07
C PRO A 275 11.04 -11.58 8.85
N VAL A 276 10.86 -12.89 8.65
CA VAL A 276 9.55 -13.52 8.40
C VAL A 276 8.50 -13.14 9.46
N TYR A 277 8.93 -13.01 10.72
CA TYR A 277 8.08 -12.52 11.81
C TYR A 277 7.45 -11.16 11.49
N LEU A 278 8.26 -10.15 11.17
CA LEU A 278 7.80 -8.79 10.89
C LEU A 278 6.95 -8.76 9.61
N ARG A 279 7.34 -9.51 8.58
CA ARG A 279 6.56 -9.66 7.33
C ARG A 279 5.14 -10.17 7.59
N ARG A 280 4.97 -11.12 8.52
CA ARG A 280 3.65 -11.64 8.92
C ARG A 280 2.83 -10.65 9.74
N LYS A 281 3.47 -9.72 10.46
CA LYS A 281 2.79 -8.62 11.16
C LYS A 281 2.32 -7.55 10.19
N ILE A 282 3.10 -7.27 9.14
CA ILE A 282 2.74 -6.32 8.09
C ILE A 282 1.64 -6.90 7.18
N CYS A 283 1.80 -8.15 6.74
CA CYS A 283 0.86 -8.85 5.87
C CYS A 283 0.25 -10.08 6.59
N PRO A 284 -0.65 -9.88 7.56
CA PRO A 284 -1.24 -10.99 8.31
C PRO A 284 -2.31 -11.73 7.49
N ALA A 285 -2.66 -12.92 7.96
CA ALA A 285 -3.78 -13.72 7.45
C ALA A 285 -4.82 -13.92 8.57
N HIS A 286 -5.34 -12.82 9.14
CA HIS A 286 -6.39 -12.92 10.16
C HIS A 286 -7.68 -13.54 9.57
N TRP A 287 -8.45 -14.24 10.40
CA TRP A 287 -9.60 -15.06 9.98
C TRP A 287 -9.26 -16.13 8.91
N ARG A 288 -8.03 -16.66 8.94
CA ARG A 288 -7.53 -17.60 7.92
C ARG A 288 -8.51 -18.72 7.60
N ASP A 289 -9.02 -19.39 8.62
CA ASP A 289 -9.89 -20.57 8.44
C ASP A 289 -11.19 -20.20 7.73
N VAL A 290 -11.76 -19.04 8.05
CA VAL A 290 -12.98 -18.54 7.40
C VAL A 290 -12.67 -18.14 5.96
N VAL A 291 -11.64 -17.32 5.75
CA VAL A 291 -11.29 -16.82 4.41
C VAL A 291 -10.94 -17.96 3.47
N VAL A 292 -10.04 -18.85 3.86
CA VAL A 292 -9.60 -19.98 3.02
C VAL A 292 -10.78 -20.88 2.67
N ARG A 293 -11.62 -21.23 3.66
CA ARG A 293 -12.81 -22.06 3.44
C ARG A 293 -13.81 -21.41 2.48
N GLU A 294 -14.12 -20.12 2.68
CA GLU A 294 -15.11 -19.43 1.85
C GLU A 294 -14.61 -19.11 0.44
N CYS A 295 -13.31 -18.87 0.28
CA CYS A 295 -12.65 -18.70 -1.01
C CYS A 295 -12.62 -20.02 -1.79
N ALA A 296 -12.30 -21.14 -1.13
CA ALA A 296 -12.31 -22.46 -1.74
C ALA A 296 -13.70 -22.83 -2.31
N LYS A 297 -14.77 -22.53 -1.56
CA LYS A 297 -16.17 -22.74 -2.02
C LYS A 297 -16.53 -21.94 -3.27
N ARG A 298 -15.85 -20.82 -3.53
CA ARG A 298 -16.18 -19.86 -4.60
C ARG A 298 -15.15 -19.83 -5.72
N GLY A 299 -14.12 -20.69 -5.67
CA GLY A 299 -13.03 -20.70 -6.65
C GLY A 299 -12.21 -19.40 -6.68
N VAL A 300 -12.11 -18.70 -5.55
CA VAL A 300 -11.33 -17.45 -5.42
C VAL A 300 -9.97 -17.77 -4.79
N ASP A 301 -8.88 -17.18 -5.28
CA ASP A 301 -7.58 -17.26 -4.59
C ASP A 301 -7.66 -16.54 -3.23
N PRO A 302 -7.42 -17.23 -2.10
CA PRO A 302 -7.48 -16.58 -0.79
C PRO A 302 -6.44 -15.46 -0.62
N SER A 303 -5.30 -15.51 -1.33
CA SER A 303 -4.28 -14.45 -1.31
C SER A 303 -4.80 -13.15 -1.91
N LEU A 304 -5.61 -13.24 -2.97
CA LEU A 304 -6.29 -12.09 -3.56
C LEU A 304 -7.29 -11.50 -2.56
N PHE A 305 -8.07 -12.35 -1.88
CA PHE A 305 -9.06 -11.89 -0.91
C PHE A 305 -8.43 -11.29 0.35
N PHE A 306 -7.31 -11.85 0.85
CA PHE A 306 -6.55 -11.23 1.95
C PHE A 306 -5.98 -9.87 1.54
N SER A 307 -5.49 -9.73 0.31
CA SER A 307 -4.99 -8.47 -0.22
C SER A 307 -6.11 -7.41 -0.28
N LEU A 308 -7.33 -7.82 -0.69
CA LEU A 308 -8.51 -6.97 -0.66
C LEU A 308 -8.85 -6.53 0.77
N ILE A 309 -8.99 -7.46 1.72
CA ILE A 309 -9.29 -7.13 3.13
C ILE A 309 -8.24 -6.17 3.70
N ARG A 310 -6.97 -6.42 3.40
CA ARG A 310 -5.86 -5.58 3.84
C ARG A 310 -6.01 -4.16 3.31
N GLN A 311 -6.29 -3.99 2.02
CA GLN A 311 -6.46 -2.69 1.38
C GLN A 311 -7.70 -1.94 1.91
N GLU A 312 -8.81 -2.65 2.12
CA GLU A 312 -10.10 -2.05 2.46
C GLU A 312 -10.21 -1.66 3.94
N SER A 313 -9.73 -2.52 4.85
CA SER A 313 -9.95 -2.32 6.28
C SER A 313 -8.69 -2.40 7.13
N LEU A 314 -7.58 -2.91 6.60
CA LEU A 314 -6.43 -3.40 7.38
C LEU A 314 -6.90 -4.38 8.46
N PHE A 315 -7.79 -5.31 8.09
CA PHE A 315 -8.32 -6.36 8.95
C PHE A 315 -9.15 -5.88 10.15
N GLU A 316 -9.63 -4.64 10.13
CA GLU A 316 -10.51 -4.12 11.18
C GLU A 316 -11.97 -4.52 10.90
N SER A 317 -12.51 -5.44 11.70
CA SER A 317 -13.85 -6.00 11.47
C SER A 317 -14.98 -4.97 11.71
N VAL A 318 -14.73 -3.94 12.50
CA VAL A 318 -15.68 -2.85 12.80
C VAL A 318 -15.49 -1.61 11.92
N ALA A 319 -14.65 -1.70 10.87
CA ALA A 319 -14.37 -0.58 9.99
C ALA A 319 -15.62 0.00 9.31
N ARG A 320 -15.70 1.33 9.27
CA ARG A 320 -16.73 2.09 8.56
C ARG A 320 -16.10 3.19 7.72
N SER A 321 -16.42 3.27 6.44
CA SER A 321 -16.01 4.40 5.59
C SER A 321 -16.96 5.59 5.73
N GLY A 322 -16.52 6.78 5.29
CA GLY A 322 -17.37 7.98 5.25
C GLY A 322 -18.68 7.77 4.46
N PRO A 323 -18.63 7.19 3.23
CA PRO A 323 -19.82 6.82 2.47
C PRO A 323 -20.67 5.70 3.09
N GLY A 324 -20.19 5.01 4.12
CA GLY A 324 -20.97 4.03 4.90
C GLY A 324 -20.69 2.55 4.59
N ALA A 325 -19.63 2.23 3.84
CA ALA A 325 -19.15 0.87 3.65
C ALA A 325 -18.72 0.23 4.98
N ARG A 326 -18.89 -1.09 5.15
CA ARG A 326 -18.72 -1.76 6.46
C ARG A 326 -17.91 -3.04 6.40
N GLY A 327 -17.17 -3.29 7.48
CA GLY A 327 -16.52 -4.58 7.75
C GLY A 327 -15.20 -4.80 7.02
N LEU A 328 -14.72 -6.05 7.06
CA LEU A 328 -13.41 -6.46 6.56
C LEU A 328 -13.16 -6.11 5.09
N SER A 329 -14.18 -6.29 4.25
CA SER A 329 -14.11 -6.05 2.81
C SER A 329 -14.92 -4.81 2.37
N GLN A 330 -15.23 -3.90 3.31
CA GLN A 330 -15.93 -2.62 3.07
C GLN A 330 -17.13 -2.76 2.11
N ILE A 331 -18.08 -3.63 2.46
CA ILE A 331 -19.28 -3.82 1.65
C ILE A 331 -20.25 -2.67 1.90
N MET A 332 -20.76 -2.06 0.82
CA MET A 332 -21.82 -1.04 0.91
C MET A 332 -23.13 -1.67 1.40
N PRO A 333 -23.93 -0.99 2.25
CA PRO A 333 -25.16 -1.56 2.80
C PRO A 333 -26.14 -2.10 1.75
N GLU A 334 -26.32 -1.39 0.63
CA GLU A 334 -27.18 -1.84 -0.46
C GLU A 334 -26.64 -3.08 -1.16
N THR A 335 -25.33 -3.12 -1.42
CA THR A 335 -24.65 -4.32 -1.93
C THR A 335 -24.81 -5.49 -0.96
N GLY A 336 -24.69 -5.26 0.34
CA GLY A 336 -24.89 -6.29 1.37
C GLY A 336 -26.31 -6.87 1.37
N LYS A 337 -27.34 -6.02 1.28
CA LYS A 337 -28.74 -6.46 1.15
C LYS A 337 -28.95 -7.29 -0.13
N TRP A 338 -28.32 -6.89 -1.23
CA TRP A 338 -28.40 -7.62 -2.49
C TRP A 338 -27.72 -9.00 -2.39
N ILE A 339 -26.53 -9.09 -1.78
CA ILE A 339 -25.83 -10.37 -1.54
C ILE A 339 -26.70 -11.29 -0.67
N ALA A 340 -27.31 -10.77 0.39
CA ALA A 340 -28.11 -11.57 1.34
C ALA A 340 -29.41 -12.14 0.75
N ARG A 341 -29.86 -11.64 -0.42
CA ARG A 341 -31.06 -12.12 -1.13
C ARG A 341 -30.76 -13.20 -2.16
N ARG A 342 -29.49 -13.48 -2.43
CA ARG A 342 -29.03 -14.56 -3.31
C ARG A 342 -28.66 -15.78 -2.48
#